data_AF-A0A7K0NYN0-F1
#
_entry.id   AF-A0A7K0NYN0-F1
#
_cell.length_a   1.000
_cell.length_b   1.000
_cell.length_c   1.000
_cell.angle_alpha   90.00
_cell.angle_beta   90.00
_cell.angle_gamma   90.00
#
_symmetry.space_group_name_H-M   'P 1'
#
loop_
_entity.id
_entity.type
_entity.pdbx_description
1 polymer ?
#
loop_
_entity_poly.entity_id
_entity_poly.type
_entity_poly.pdbx_seq_one_letter_code
_entity_poly.pdbx_strand_id
1 'polypeptide(L)' 'MTHRQILLTSRPVGIPQPEHFTLVESPLPVIGAGEVLVRNDFLSVDPAMRGWVNAAANYSEPVPLGGVMRSFAV' A
#
# COMPACT_ATOMS: atom_id res chain seq x y z
N MET A 1 -2.16 -12.88 -15.75
CA MET A 1 -2.40 -11.63 -14.98
C MET A 1 -1.39 -11.56 -13.86
N THR A 2 -0.79 -10.40 -13.62
CA THR A 2 0.16 -10.17 -12.51
C THR A 2 -0.47 -9.24 -11.48
N HIS A 3 -0.19 -9.48 -10.20
CA HIS A 3 -0.62 -8.64 -9.09
C HIS A 3 0.41 -7.53 -8.90
N ARG A 4 0.02 -6.32 -9.33
CA ARG A 4 0.83 -5.11 -9.20
C ARG A 4 0.63 -4.48 -7.82
N GLN A 5 1.72 -4.19 -7.14
CA GLN A 5 1.71 -3.60 -5.80
C GLN A 5 2.57 -2.34 -5.77
N ILE A 6 2.12 -1.32 -5.04
CA ILE A 6 2.94 -0.16 -4.69
C ILE A 6 3.51 -0.41 -3.30
N LEU A 7 4.82 -0.57 -3.20
CA LEU A 7 5.50 -0.74 -1.92
C LEU A 7 6.06 0.58 -1.40
N LEU A 8 6.06 0.78 -0.09
CA LEU A 8 6.77 1.88 0.56
C LEU A 8 8.24 1.51 0.77
N THR A 9 9.19 2.20 0.14
CA THR A 9 10.62 1.87 0.17
C THR A 9 11.43 2.75 1.11
N SER A 10 11.00 3.99 1.35
CA SER A 10 11.66 4.92 2.27
C SER A 10 10.66 5.85 2.95
N ARG A 11 11.08 6.48 4.07
CA ARG A 11 10.24 7.40 4.84
C ARG A 11 10.39 8.83 4.29
N PRO A 12 9.29 9.49 3.88
CA PRO A 12 9.39 10.84 3.35
C PRO A 12 9.71 11.87 4.42
N VAL A 13 10.68 12.73 4.11
CA VAL A 13 10.89 14.00 4.81
C VAL A 13 10.15 15.08 4.04
N GLY A 14 9.04 15.58 4.58
CA GLY A 14 8.15 16.52 3.89
C GLY A 14 7.06 15.84 3.07
N ILE A 15 6.89 16.24 1.81
CA ILE A 15 5.84 15.73 0.92
C ILE A 15 6.31 14.40 0.30
N PRO A 16 5.51 13.31 0.36
CA PRO A 16 5.85 12.07 -0.32
C PRO A 16 6.05 12.29 -1.82
N GLN A 17 7.17 11.78 -2.33
CA GLN A 17 7.57 11.82 -3.73
C GLN A 17 7.69 10.40 -4.32
N PRO A 18 7.76 10.22 -5.65
CA PRO A 18 7.81 8.91 -6.28
C PRO A 18 8.92 7.98 -5.77
N GLU A 19 10.09 8.50 -5.38
CA GLU A 19 11.23 7.72 -4.87
C GLU A 19 10.97 7.00 -3.53
N HIS A 20 9.90 7.38 -2.82
CA HIS A 20 9.49 6.72 -1.59
C HIS A 20 8.70 5.43 -1.86
N PHE A 21 8.36 5.17 -3.12
CA PHE A 21 7.54 4.06 -3.53
C PHE A 21 8.17 3.28 -4.68
N THR A 22 7.79 2.01 -4.81
CA THR A 22 8.14 1.22 -6.00
C THR A 22 6.95 0.39 -6.44
N LEU A 23 6.77 0.28 -7.75
CA LEU A 23 5.85 -0.68 -8.36
C LEU A 23 6.55 -2.03 -8.46
N VAL A 24 5.93 -3.08 -7.92
CA VAL A 24 6.39 -4.47 -8.10
C VAL A 24 5.29 -5.31 -8.71
N GLU A 25 5.70 -6.36 -9.40
CA GLU A 25 4.80 -7.41 -9.87
C GLU A 25 4.99 -8.67 -9.04
N SER A 26 3.87 -9.32 -8.70
CA SER A 26 3.85 -10.57 -7.96
C SER A 26 2.85 -11.54 -8.60
N PRO A 27 2.98 -12.86 -8.35
CA PRO A 27 1.94 -13.82 -8.71
C PRO A 27 0.62 -13.46 -8.04
N LEU A 28 -0.50 -13.80 -8.68
CA LEU A 28 -1.80 -13.72 -8.01
C LEU A 28 -1.81 -14.66 -6.79
N PRO A 29 -2.33 -14.23 -5.63
CA PRO A 29 -2.41 -15.08 -4.46
C PRO A 29 -3.41 -16.22 -4.70
N VAL A 30 -3.13 -17.38 -4.11
CA VAL A 30 -4.08 -18.49 -4.05
C VAL A 30 -5.01 -18.25 -2.86
N ILE A 31 -6.32 -18.26 -3.10
CA ILE A 31 -7.32 -18.08 -2.04
C ILE A 31 -7.61 -19.39 -1.30
N GLY A 32 -7.87 -19.26 0.00
CA GLY A 32 -8.34 -20.32 0.87
C GLY A 32 -9.87 -20.39 0.98
N ALA A 33 -10.35 -21.30 1.84
CA ALA A 33 -11.78 -21.42 2.12
C ALA A 33 -12.33 -20.17 2.82
N GLY A 34 -13.39 -19.59 2.26
CA GLY A 34 -14.03 -18.37 2.80
C GLY A 34 -13.39 -17.05 2.34
N GLU A 35 -12.33 -17.10 1.53
CA GLU A 35 -11.69 -15.92 0.97
C GLU A 35 -12.24 -15.58 -0.42
N VAL A 36 -12.08 -14.31 -0.81
CA VAL A 36 -12.39 -13.83 -2.16
C VAL A 36 -11.17 -13.13 -2.74
N LEU A 37 -10.96 -13.30 -4.06
CA LEU A 37 -9.97 -12.55 -4.81
C LEU A 37 -10.65 -11.36 -5.50
N VAL A 38 -10.26 -10.15 -5.12
CA VAL A 38 -10.80 -8.91 -5.70
C VAL A 38 -9.83 -8.36 -6.74
N ARG A 39 -10.33 -8.02 -7.92
CA ARG A 39 -9.60 -7.19 -8.88
C ARG A 39 -10.01 -5.74 -8.67
N ASN A 40 -9.18 -4.99 -7.94
CA ASN A 40 -9.42 -3.58 -7.69
C ASN A 40 -9.42 -2.79 -9.01
N ASP A 41 -10.52 -2.10 -9.29
CA ASP A 41 -10.66 -1.19 -10.42
C ASP A 41 -10.38 0.27 -9.99
N PHE A 42 -10.61 0.61 -8.71
CA PHE A 42 -10.33 1.94 -8.13
C PHE A 42 -9.62 1.87 -6.77
N LEU A 43 -8.79 2.88 -6.50
CA LEU A 43 -8.10 3.08 -5.22
C LEU A 43 -8.42 4.48 -4.68
N SER A 44 -8.77 4.59 -3.41
CA SER A 44 -8.86 5.87 -2.72
C SER A 44 -7.46 6.40 -2.42
N VAL A 45 -7.29 7.72 -2.48
CA VAL A 45 -6.08 8.43 -2.06
C VAL A 45 -6.48 9.46 -1.01
N ASP A 46 -6.17 9.16 0.25
CA ASP A 46 -6.68 9.89 1.40
C ASP A 46 -5.57 10.67 2.12
N PRO A 47 -5.83 11.85 2.71
CA PRO A 47 -4.85 12.55 3.54
C PRO A 47 -4.28 11.70 4.69
N ALA A 48 -5.07 10.76 5.20
CA ALA A 48 -4.66 9.78 6.20
C ALA A 48 -3.41 8.97 5.81
N MET A 49 -3.24 8.70 4.51
CA MET A 49 -2.08 7.98 3.96
C MET A 49 -0.76 8.65 4.32
N ARG A 50 -0.76 10.00 4.43
CA ARG A 50 0.42 10.76 4.85
C ARG A 50 0.88 10.36 6.25
N GLY A 51 -0.03 10.01 7.14
CA GLY A 51 0.29 9.49 8.45
C GLY A 51 0.79 8.05 8.39
N TRP A 52 0.22 7.20 7.52
CA TRP A 52 0.59 5.79 7.41
C TRP A 52 2.00 5.57 6.87
N VAL A 53 2.49 6.46 5.99
CA VAL A 53 3.87 6.37 5.45
C VAL A 53 4.92 6.88 6.43
N ASN A 54 4.52 7.52 7.52
CA ASN A 54 5.41 8.05 8.54
C ASN A 54 5.48 7.13 9.77
N ALA A 55 6.65 7.08 10.41
CA ALA A 55 6.85 6.35 11.67
C ALA A 55 6.53 7.20 12.93
N ALA A 56 5.87 8.35 12.76
CA ALA A 56 5.44 9.19 13.88
C ALA A 56 4.20 8.60 14.56
N ALA A 57 3.96 8.97 15.82
CA ALA A 57 2.76 8.55 16.55
C ALA A 57 1.49 8.87 15.73
N ASN A 58 0.67 7.85 15.49
CA ASN A 58 -0.51 7.93 14.66
C ASN A 58 -1.61 7.03 15.23
N TYR A 59 -2.86 7.26 14.84
CA TYR A 59 -4.01 6.45 15.26
C TYR A 59 -4.06 5.06 14.60
N SER A 60 -3.21 4.82 13.60
CA SER A 60 -3.07 3.54 12.90
C SER A 60 -1.60 3.16 12.81
N GLU A 61 -1.34 1.85 12.80
CA GLU A 61 0.00 1.31 12.59
C GLU A 61 0.58 1.81 11.25
N PRO A 62 1.82 2.32 11.24
CA PRO A 62 2.51 2.71 10.02
C PRO A 62 2.64 1.53 9.05
N VAL A 63 2.57 1.81 7.75
CA VAL A 63 2.96 0.85 6.71
C VAL A 63 4.45 0.55 6.89
N PRO A 64 4.87 -0.73 7.01
CA PRO A 64 6.28 -1.07 7.14
C PRO A 64 7.05 -0.77 5.85
N LEU A 65 8.38 -0.55 5.95
CA LEU A 65 9.21 -0.47 4.75
C LEU A 65 9.22 -1.83 4.05
N GLY A 66 9.12 -1.82 2.73
CA GLY A 66 8.85 -3.00 1.90
C GLY A 66 7.39 -3.46 1.92
N GLY A 67 6.53 -2.84 2.72
CA GLY A 67 5.10 -3.16 2.80
C GLY A 67 4.29 -2.55 1.66
N VAL A 68 3.19 -3.20 1.30
CA VAL A 68 2.21 -2.68 0.32
C VAL A 68 1.50 -1.46 0.89
N MET A 69 1.41 -0.39 0.11
CA MET A 69 0.71 0.82 0.48
C MET A 69 -0.79 0.53 0.65
N ARG A 70 -1.32 0.83 1.83
CA ARG A 70 -2.73 0.61 2.18
C ARG A 70 -3.63 1.63 1.47
N SER A 71 -4.79 1.18 1.01
CA SER A 71 -5.84 2.01 0.40
C SER A 71 -7.20 1.34 0.58
N PHE A 72 -8.28 2.13 0.59
CA PHE A 72 -9.63 1.61 0.35
C PHE A 72 -9.81 1.39 -1.16
N ALA A 73 -10.40 0.27 -1.55
CA ALA A 73 -10.51 -0.13 -2.94
C ALA A 73 -11.86 -0.76 -3.25
N VAL A 74 -12.25 -0.66 -4.52
CA VAL A 74 -13.34 -1.42 -5.14
C VAL A 74 -12.87 -2.00 -6.47
#